data_AF-A0A1H6FX93-F1
#
_entry.id   AF-A0A1H6FX93-F1
#
_cell.length_a   1.000
_cell.length_b   1.000
_cell.length_c   1.000
_cell.angle_alpha   90.00
_cell.angle_beta   90.00
_cell.angle_gamma   90.00
#
_symmetry.space_group_name_H-M   'P 1'
#
loop_
_entity.id
_entity.type
_entity.pdbx_description
1 polymer ?
#
loop_
_entity_poly.entity_id
_entity_poly.type
_entity_poly.pdbx_seq_one_letter_code
_entity_poly.pdbx_strand_id
1 'polypeptide(L)'
;MSSRTSELESSKASGEFLEAELVQVVDGLEYVGDRTATWHDARTTAVLDASRALPFYGIVLVEPETPIEIKGCQIETSNGDRSTRGRFYVKREAHEQLLEAAGMYLFVVYLPRPGLPQVARALVPASLVDELLAGRWYAVGGSRSEQEVAKLAWSHVIDPTGVDPSVTVGWSP
;
A
#
# COMPACT_ATOMS: atom_id res chain seq x y z
N MET A 1 -14.28 -24.97 -25.13
CA MET A 1 -14.25 -23.51 -24.91
C MET A 1 -13.32 -23.26 -23.74
N SER A 2 -12.23 -22.53 -23.99
CA SER A 2 -11.06 -22.46 -23.11
C SER A 2 -11.30 -21.51 -21.94
N SER A 3 -11.23 -22.05 -20.73
CA SER A 3 -11.18 -21.31 -19.46
C SER A 3 -9.90 -20.47 -19.42
N ARG A 4 -9.99 -19.18 -19.79
CA ARG A 4 -8.92 -18.19 -19.66
C ARG A 4 -9.07 -17.35 -18.38
N THR A 5 -9.43 -18.00 -17.28
CA THR A 5 -9.25 -17.43 -15.94
C THR A 5 -8.05 -18.15 -15.31
N SER A 6 -6.88 -17.98 -15.92
CA SER A 6 -5.63 -18.47 -15.34
C SER A 6 -5.21 -17.45 -14.28
N GLU A 7 -5.25 -17.92 -13.03
CA GLU A 7 -4.45 -17.47 -11.87
C GLU A 7 -4.11 -15.98 -11.85
N LEU A 8 -5.00 -15.19 -11.22
CA LEU A 8 -4.51 -14.07 -10.42
C LEU A 8 -3.48 -14.64 -9.44
N GLU A 9 -2.24 -14.18 -9.57
CA GLU A 9 -1.16 -14.45 -8.63
C GLU A 9 -1.67 -14.35 -7.18
N SER A 10 -1.14 -15.18 -6.27
CA SER A 10 -1.52 -15.10 -4.86
C SER A 10 -1.37 -13.66 -4.34
N SER A 11 -2.22 -13.23 -3.40
CA SER A 11 -2.15 -11.86 -2.83
C SER A 11 -0.75 -11.47 -2.36
N LYS A 12 0.08 -12.45 -1.99
CA LYS A 12 1.48 -12.23 -1.62
C LYS A 12 2.34 -11.87 -2.83
N ALA A 13 2.26 -12.66 -3.90
CA ALA A 13 3.00 -12.39 -5.14
C ALA A 13 2.62 -11.05 -5.77
N SER A 14 1.35 -10.66 -5.73
CA SER A 14 0.93 -9.32 -6.17
C SER A 14 1.49 -8.19 -5.30
N GLY A 15 1.67 -8.43 -3.99
CA GLY A 15 2.32 -7.48 -3.08
C GLY A 15 3.80 -7.31 -3.43
N GLU A 16 4.54 -8.41 -3.51
CA GLU A 16 5.97 -8.44 -3.86
C GLU A 16 6.25 -7.77 -5.22
N PHE A 17 5.38 -7.99 -6.22
CA PHE A 17 5.48 -7.32 -7.52
C PHE A 17 5.34 -5.80 -7.40
N LEU A 18 4.32 -5.32 -6.67
CA LEU A 18 4.07 -3.89 -6.49
C LEU A 18 5.20 -3.20 -5.71
N GLU A 19 5.69 -3.85 -4.66
CA GLU A 19 6.84 -3.39 -3.87
C GLU A 19 8.07 -3.20 -4.77
N ALA A 20 8.40 -4.20 -5.57
CA ALA A 20 9.53 -4.14 -6.51
C ALA A 20 9.34 -3.05 -7.57
N GLU A 21 8.15 -2.93 -8.16
CA GLU A 21 7.86 -1.90 -9.15
C GLU A 21 8.00 -0.49 -8.54
N LEU A 22 7.43 -0.27 -7.35
CA LEU A 22 7.47 1.04 -6.68
C LEU A 22 8.88 1.49 -6.34
N VAL A 23 9.73 0.60 -5.81
CA VAL A 23 11.14 0.92 -5.55
C VAL A 23 11.88 1.30 -6.84
N GLN A 24 11.50 0.72 -7.97
CA GLN A 24 12.12 1.05 -9.26
C GLN A 24 11.65 2.38 -9.86
N VAL A 25 10.37 2.74 -9.67
CA VAL A 25 9.77 3.91 -10.34
C VAL A 25 9.70 5.17 -9.48
N VAL A 26 9.81 5.04 -8.16
CA VAL A 26 9.86 6.19 -7.25
C VAL A 26 11.32 6.50 -6.96
N ASP A 27 11.83 7.53 -7.62
CA ASP A 27 13.17 8.04 -7.36
C ASP A 27 13.34 8.38 -5.88
N GLY A 28 14.45 7.95 -5.30
CA GLY A 28 14.75 8.16 -3.89
C GLY A 28 14.19 7.12 -2.94
N LEU A 29 13.60 6.01 -3.42
CA LEU A 29 13.34 4.82 -2.60
C LEU A 29 14.43 3.74 -2.79
N GLU A 30 14.75 3.05 -1.71
CA GLU A 30 15.59 1.85 -1.68
C GLU A 30 14.84 0.71 -1.00
N TYR A 31 14.88 -0.48 -1.60
CA TYR A 31 14.29 -1.69 -1.03
C TYR A 31 14.97 -2.11 0.28
N VAL A 32 14.16 -2.44 1.28
CA VAL A 32 14.60 -3.05 2.53
C VAL A 32 13.97 -4.43 2.63
N GLY A 33 14.81 -5.47 2.62
CA GLY A 33 14.34 -6.85 2.74
C GLY A 33 14.19 -7.33 4.18
N ASP A 34 13.42 -8.41 4.36
CA ASP A 34 13.08 -9.03 5.65
C ASP A 34 14.28 -9.36 6.57
N ARG A 35 15.48 -9.52 6.02
CA ARG A 35 16.72 -9.74 6.81
C ARG A 35 17.19 -8.50 7.55
N THR A 36 16.76 -7.32 7.11
CA THR A 36 17.13 -6.02 7.64
C THR A 36 16.00 -5.48 8.52
N ALA A 37 14.75 -5.52 8.02
CA ALA A 37 13.56 -5.12 8.76
C ALA A 37 12.36 -5.92 8.28
N THR A 38 11.47 -6.29 9.19
CA THR A 38 10.26 -7.10 8.88
C THR A 38 8.96 -6.26 8.91
N TRP A 39 9.08 -4.94 8.96
CA TRP A 39 7.98 -4.01 9.25
C TRP A 39 7.90 -2.81 8.30
N HIS A 40 8.88 -2.68 7.39
CA HIS A 40 8.86 -1.72 6.28
C HIS A 40 9.55 -2.34 5.06
N ASP A 41 9.10 -1.96 3.87
CA ASP A 41 9.53 -2.55 2.60
C ASP A 41 10.60 -1.68 1.90
N ALA A 42 10.68 -0.40 2.26
CA ALA A 42 11.61 0.54 1.66
C ALA A 42 12.06 1.62 2.65
N ARG A 43 13.10 2.36 2.27
CA ARG A 43 13.52 3.60 2.95
C ARG A 43 13.82 4.68 1.93
N THR A 44 13.66 5.93 2.32
CA THR A 44 14.10 7.05 1.47
C THR A 44 15.62 7.15 1.46
N THR A 45 16.22 7.49 0.32
CA THR A 45 17.67 7.72 0.16
C THR A 45 18.02 9.20 -0.04
N ALA A 46 17.02 10.02 -0.33
CA ALA A 46 17.08 11.46 -0.46
C ALA A 46 15.79 12.07 0.08
N VAL A 47 15.73 13.40 0.13
CA VAL A 47 14.46 14.09 0.41
C VAL A 47 13.47 13.74 -0.70
N LEU A 48 12.28 13.26 -0.32
CA LEU A 48 11.17 13.09 -1.27
C LEU A 48 10.21 14.27 -1.18
N ASP A 49 9.75 14.74 -2.33
CA ASP A 49 8.69 15.73 -2.49
C ASP A 49 7.50 15.17 -3.28
N ALA A 50 6.34 15.79 -3.09
CA ALA A 50 5.11 15.35 -3.73
C ALA A 50 5.14 15.60 -5.25
N SER A 51 4.67 14.62 -6.01
CA SER A 51 4.47 14.77 -7.47
C SER A 51 3.04 14.38 -7.86
N ARG A 52 2.67 14.62 -9.12
CA ARG A 52 1.36 14.13 -9.64
C ARG A 52 1.25 12.61 -9.60
N ALA A 53 2.37 11.89 -9.74
CA ALA A 53 2.40 10.44 -9.72
C ALA A 53 2.50 9.87 -8.28
N LEU A 54 2.96 10.68 -7.33
CA LEU A 54 3.08 10.31 -5.92
C LEU A 54 2.64 11.50 -5.04
N PRO A 55 1.31 11.71 -4.88
CA PRO A 55 0.81 12.75 -4.01
C PRO A 55 1.07 12.41 -2.54
N PHE A 56 1.34 13.42 -1.73
CA PHE A 56 1.52 13.29 -0.28
C PHE A 56 0.28 13.82 0.43
N TYR A 57 -0.16 13.14 1.48
CA TYR A 57 -1.27 13.57 2.33
C TYR A 57 -0.80 13.79 3.76
N GLY A 58 -1.06 14.98 4.30
CA GLY A 58 -0.69 15.34 5.68
C GLY A 58 0.80 15.68 5.88
N ILE A 59 1.61 15.64 4.83
CA ILE A 59 3.04 15.99 4.86
C ILE A 59 3.45 16.69 3.55
N VAL A 60 4.52 17.47 3.59
CA VAL A 60 5.03 18.23 2.42
C VAL A 60 6.33 17.65 1.88
N LEU A 61 7.22 17.18 2.76
CA LEU A 61 8.51 16.59 2.43
C LEU A 61 8.77 15.39 3.33
N VAL A 62 9.48 14.39 2.83
CA VAL A 62 9.96 13.25 3.62
C VAL A 62 11.48 13.27 3.63
N GLU A 63 12.06 13.20 4.83
CA GLU A 63 13.51 13.24 5.02
C GLU A 63 14.19 11.97 4.47
N PRO A 64 15.49 12.00 4.15
CA PRO A 64 16.25 10.78 3.88
C PRO A 64 16.20 9.81 5.07
N GLU A 65 16.45 8.53 4.80
CA GLU A 65 16.46 7.44 5.79
C GLU A 65 15.11 7.21 6.50
N THR A 66 14.02 7.77 5.99
CA THR A 66 12.67 7.56 6.52
C THR A 66 12.15 6.19 6.07
N PRO A 67 11.71 5.33 7.00
CA PRO A 67 11.12 4.03 6.67
C PRO A 67 9.76 4.17 5.97
N ILE A 68 9.54 3.37 4.94
CA ILE A 68 8.33 3.33 4.11
C ILE A 68 7.76 1.91 4.08
N GLU A 69 6.56 1.73 4.60
CA GLU A 69 5.79 0.49 4.47
C GLU A 69 4.88 0.59 3.23
N ILE A 70 4.99 -0.36 2.30
CA ILE A 70 4.22 -0.38 1.05
C ILE A 70 2.99 -1.26 1.25
N LYS A 71 1.81 -0.74 0.87
CA LYS A 71 0.55 -1.50 0.94
C LYS A 71 -0.27 -1.33 -0.31
N GLY A 72 -0.40 -2.43 -1.06
CA GLY A 72 -1.27 -2.53 -2.22
C GLY A 72 -2.64 -3.13 -1.88
N CYS A 73 -3.71 -2.65 -2.54
CA CYS A 73 -4.97 -3.36 -2.60
C CYS A 73 -5.67 -3.18 -3.96
N GLN A 74 -6.55 -4.12 -4.31
CA GLN A 74 -7.35 -4.03 -5.53
C GLN A 74 -8.35 -2.86 -5.45
N ILE A 75 -8.68 -2.23 -6.58
CA ILE A 75 -9.72 -1.19 -6.62
C ILE A 75 -11.04 -1.69 -6.03
N GLU A 76 -11.43 -2.91 -6.39
CA GLU A 76 -12.60 -3.60 -5.87
C GLU A 76 -12.25 -5.05 -5.58
N THR A 77 -12.97 -5.62 -4.61
CA THR A 77 -12.90 -7.02 -4.21
C THR A 77 -14.30 -7.61 -4.25
N SER A 78 -14.43 -8.81 -4.78
CA SER A 78 -15.71 -9.55 -4.77
C SER A 78 -16.06 -9.97 -3.35
N ASN A 79 -17.32 -9.76 -2.98
CA ASN A 79 -17.92 -10.19 -1.73
C ASN A 79 -19.24 -10.92 -2.05
N GLY A 80 -19.13 -12.07 -2.71
CA GLY A 80 -20.26 -12.79 -3.29
C GLY A 80 -20.86 -12.02 -4.45
N ASP A 81 -22.16 -11.73 -4.37
CA ASP A 81 -22.91 -11.03 -5.43
C ASP A 81 -22.65 -9.51 -5.47
N ARG A 82 -21.84 -8.97 -4.55
CA ARG A 82 -21.52 -7.55 -4.46
C ARG A 82 -20.03 -7.33 -4.60
N SER A 83 -19.62 -6.20 -5.18
CA SER A 83 -18.25 -5.70 -5.07
C SER A 83 -18.14 -4.70 -3.92
N THR A 84 -17.00 -4.70 -3.24
CA THR A 84 -16.65 -3.67 -2.25
C THR A 84 -15.25 -3.16 -2.55
N ARG A 85 -14.97 -1.91 -2.22
CA ARG A 85 -13.62 -1.35 -2.34
C ARG A 85 -12.59 -2.24 -1.62
N GLY A 86 -11.43 -2.42 -2.24
CA GLY A 86 -10.33 -3.13 -1.62
C GLY A 86 -9.86 -2.47 -0.34
N ARG A 87 -9.15 -3.26 0.47
CA ARG A 87 -8.71 -2.84 1.80
C ARG A 87 -7.22 -3.12 1.95
N PHE A 88 -6.50 -2.15 2.48
CA PHE A 88 -5.14 -2.34 2.96
C PHE A 88 -5.18 -3.22 4.21
N TYR A 89 -4.29 -4.19 4.29
CA TYR A 89 -4.14 -5.07 5.44
C TYR A 89 -2.94 -4.60 6.26
N VAL A 90 -3.19 -4.12 7.47
CA VAL A 90 -2.17 -3.54 8.33
C VAL A 90 -1.97 -4.45 9.54
N LYS A 91 -0.70 -4.72 9.88
CA LYS A 91 -0.31 -5.51 11.04
C LYS A 91 -0.01 -4.57 12.20
N ARG A 92 -0.52 -4.87 13.40
CA ARG A 92 -0.38 -4.00 14.58
C ARG A 92 1.08 -3.73 14.91
N GLU A 93 1.88 -4.79 15.02
CA GLU A 93 3.30 -4.71 15.40
C GLU A 93 4.15 -3.92 14.39
N ALA A 94 3.88 -4.08 13.08
CA ALA A 94 4.57 -3.31 12.05
C ALA A 94 4.17 -1.82 12.09
N HIS A 95 2.88 -1.55 12.31
CA HIS A 95 2.37 -0.19 12.44
C HIS A 95 2.96 0.55 13.64
N GLU A 96 3.07 -0.10 14.80
CA GLU A 96 3.66 0.49 16.00
C GLU A 96 5.15 0.83 15.80
N GLN A 97 5.91 -0.03 15.11
CA GLN A 97 7.31 0.27 14.77
C GLN A 97 7.42 1.43 13.78
N LEU A 98 6.54 1.49 12.78
CA LEU A 98 6.50 2.58 11.82
C LEU A 98 6.13 3.91 12.51
N LEU A 99 5.23 3.90 13.49
CA LEU A 99 4.88 5.06 14.30
C LEU A 99 6.07 5.56 15.13
N GLU A 100 6.76 4.66 15.84
CA GLU A 100 7.95 5.00 16.64
C GLU A 100 9.05 5.61 15.76
N ALA A 101 9.22 5.10 14.55
CA ALA A 101 10.20 5.58 13.59
C ALA A 101 9.75 6.83 12.80
N ALA A 102 8.59 7.41 13.11
CA ALA A 102 7.98 8.50 12.32
C ALA A 102 7.90 8.19 10.80
N GLY A 103 7.71 6.92 10.47
CA GLY A 103 7.70 6.42 9.09
C GLY A 103 6.41 6.69 8.34
N MET A 104 6.39 6.25 7.09
CA MET A 104 5.31 6.52 6.14
C MET A 104 4.72 5.24 5.58
N TYR A 105 3.45 5.30 5.19
CA TYR A 105 2.85 4.34 4.28
C TYR A 105 2.89 4.86 2.85
N LEU A 106 3.26 3.98 1.91
CA LEU A 106 2.99 4.17 0.48
C LEU A 106 1.84 3.23 0.10
N PHE A 107 0.65 3.81 -0.06
CA PHE A 107 -0.56 3.09 -0.44
C PHE A 107 -0.74 3.05 -1.94
N VAL A 108 -1.12 1.88 -2.46
CA VAL A 108 -1.41 1.67 -3.89
C VAL A 108 -2.76 1.02 -4.10
N VAL A 109 -3.55 1.60 -5.01
CA VAL A 109 -4.77 0.97 -5.55
C VAL A 109 -4.48 0.49 -6.96
N TYR A 110 -4.74 -0.79 -7.23
CA TYR A 110 -4.43 -1.41 -8.52
C TYR A 110 -5.61 -2.17 -9.13
N LEU A 111 -5.53 -2.39 -10.45
CA LEU A 111 -6.47 -3.26 -11.17
C LEU A 111 -5.97 -4.71 -11.16
N PRO A 112 -6.83 -5.70 -10.82
CA PRO A 112 -6.45 -7.11 -10.77
C PRO A 112 -6.35 -7.73 -12.18
N ARG A 113 -5.34 -7.31 -12.95
CA ARG A 113 -5.02 -7.80 -14.29
C ARG A 113 -3.50 -7.78 -14.50
N PRO A 114 -2.96 -8.45 -15.54
CA PRO A 114 -1.51 -8.54 -15.75
C PRO A 114 -0.80 -7.18 -15.70
N GLY A 115 0.33 -7.14 -15.00
CA GLY A 115 1.10 -5.91 -14.74
C GLY A 115 0.57 -5.03 -13.60
N LEU A 116 -0.49 -5.47 -12.92
CA LEU A 116 -1.14 -4.80 -11.78
C LEU A 116 -1.24 -3.27 -11.93
N PRO A 117 -1.89 -2.76 -13.01
CA PRO A 117 -1.85 -1.34 -13.31
C PRO A 117 -2.38 -0.52 -12.14
N GLN A 118 -1.57 0.43 -11.70
CA GLN A 118 -1.84 1.26 -10.54
C GLN A 118 -2.74 2.42 -10.96
N VAL A 119 -3.85 2.64 -10.25
CA VAL A 119 -4.85 3.69 -10.55
C VAL A 119 -4.84 4.80 -9.50
N ALA A 120 -4.21 4.57 -8.34
CA ALA A 120 -3.93 5.60 -7.37
C ALA A 120 -2.71 5.23 -6.51
N ARG A 121 -1.96 6.25 -6.08
CA ARG A 121 -0.90 6.16 -5.08
C ARG A 121 -1.10 7.26 -4.04
N ALA A 122 -0.63 7.04 -2.82
CA ALA A 122 -0.53 8.10 -1.82
C ALA A 122 0.58 7.79 -0.80
N LEU A 123 1.40 8.80 -0.48
CA LEU A 123 2.33 8.75 0.63
C LEU A 123 1.70 9.42 1.86
N VAL A 124 1.64 8.72 2.99
CA VAL A 124 0.88 9.15 4.17
C VAL A 124 1.67 8.86 5.45
N PRO A 125 1.82 9.81 6.38
CA PRO A 125 2.45 9.54 7.68
C PRO A 125 1.77 8.42 8.45
N ALA A 126 2.55 7.58 9.13
CA ALA A 126 2.00 6.54 9.99
C ALA A 126 1.09 7.12 11.08
N SER A 127 1.39 8.32 11.59
CA SER A 127 0.57 9.02 12.59
C SER A 127 -0.85 9.34 12.09
N LEU A 128 -0.98 9.79 10.85
CA LEU A 128 -2.30 10.00 10.24
C LEU A 128 -3.02 8.68 9.97
N VAL A 129 -2.27 7.64 9.59
CA VAL A 129 -2.84 6.30 9.43
C VAL A 129 -3.32 5.71 10.76
N ASP A 130 -2.65 5.97 11.87
CA ASP A 130 -3.09 5.52 13.20
C ASP A 130 -4.48 6.04 13.56
N GLU A 131 -4.74 7.34 13.29
CA GLU A 131 -6.07 7.92 13.45
C GLU A 131 -7.13 7.20 12.59
N LEU A 132 -6.77 6.85 11.35
CA LEU A 132 -7.66 6.11 10.45
C LEU A 132 -7.88 4.66 10.90
N LEU A 133 -6.94 4.07 11.63
CA LEU A 133 -7.00 2.70 12.16
C LEU A 133 -7.67 2.63 13.55
N ALA A 134 -7.90 3.76 14.21
CA ALA A 134 -8.54 3.82 15.52
C ALA A 134 -9.88 3.05 15.54
N GLY A 135 -9.99 2.09 16.46
CA GLY A 135 -11.18 1.23 16.61
C GLY A 135 -11.36 0.16 15.53
N ARG A 136 -10.35 -0.10 14.68
CA ARG A 136 -10.43 -1.10 13.58
C ARG A 136 -9.57 -2.35 13.79
N TRP A 137 -8.78 -2.39 14.86
CA TRP A 137 -7.95 -3.54 15.21
C TRP A 137 -8.81 -4.73 15.65
N TYR A 138 -8.45 -5.91 15.19
CA TYR A 138 -9.07 -7.15 15.60
C TYR A 138 -8.04 -8.27 15.73
N ALA A 139 -8.24 -9.12 16.73
CA ALA A 139 -7.39 -10.27 16.98
C ALA A 139 -7.53 -11.31 15.85
N VAL A 140 -6.41 -11.88 15.43
CA VAL A 140 -6.36 -13.01 14.51
C VAL A 140 -5.79 -14.22 15.26
N GLY A 141 -6.60 -15.28 15.36
CA GLY A 141 -6.16 -16.54 15.97
C GLY A 141 -5.37 -17.44 15.01
N GLY A 142 -4.48 -18.28 15.55
CA GLY A 142 -3.76 -19.33 14.82
C GLY A 142 -2.23 -19.22 14.92
N SER A 143 -1.51 -20.12 14.26
CA SER A 143 -0.04 -20.12 14.17
C SER A 143 0.54 -19.04 13.25
N ARG A 144 -0.22 -17.96 13.02
CA ARG A 144 0.28 -16.78 12.30
C ARG A 144 1.21 -16.03 13.22
N SER A 145 2.26 -15.43 12.67
CA SER A 145 3.21 -14.59 13.42
C SER A 145 2.58 -13.34 14.04
N GLU A 146 1.31 -13.06 13.76
CA GLU A 146 0.62 -11.82 14.12
C GLU A 146 -0.56 -12.08 15.04
N GLN A 147 -0.73 -11.23 16.06
CA GLN A 147 -1.83 -11.34 17.03
C GLN A 147 -2.99 -10.39 16.72
N GLU A 148 -2.71 -9.21 16.15
CA GLU A 148 -3.72 -8.18 15.84
C GLU A 148 -3.45 -7.49 14.50
N VAL A 149 -4.52 -7.29 13.74
CA VAL A 149 -4.48 -6.70 12.39
C VAL A 149 -5.67 -5.77 12.19
N ALA A 150 -5.60 -4.93 11.16
CA ALA A 150 -6.69 -4.06 10.73
C ALA A 150 -6.86 -4.10 9.21
N LYS A 151 -8.09 -3.84 8.75
CA LYS A 151 -8.40 -3.68 7.32
C LYS A 151 -8.96 -2.28 7.06
N LEU A 152 -8.23 -1.48 6.28
CA LEU A 152 -8.61 -0.12 5.95
C LEU A 152 -9.02 -0.03 4.48
N ALA A 153 -10.30 0.22 4.20
CA ALA A 153 -10.74 0.43 2.81
C ALA A 153 -10.00 1.63 2.20
N TRP A 154 -9.52 1.49 0.97
CA TRP A 154 -8.66 2.53 0.35
C TRP A 154 -9.34 3.90 0.28
N SER A 155 -10.68 3.94 0.23
CA SER A 155 -11.47 5.17 0.23
C SER A 155 -11.43 5.96 1.53
N HIS A 156 -10.85 5.42 2.61
CA HIS A 156 -10.57 6.20 3.82
C HIS A 156 -9.27 7.01 3.71
N VAL A 157 -8.41 6.66 2.75
CA VAL A 157 -7.10 7.29 2.56
C VAL A 157 -7.10 8.16 1.30
N ILE A 158 -7.69 7.66 0.21
CA ILE A 158 -7.70 8.30 -1.11
C ILE A 158 -9.15 8.63 -1.46
N ASP A 159 -9.42 9.89 -1.83
CA ASP A 159 -10.75 10.31 -2.27
C ASP A 159 -11.19 9.53 -3.51
N PRO A 160 -12.28 8.74 -3.45
CA PRO A 160 -12.76 7.97 -4.58
C PRO A 160 -13.13 8.79 -5.81
N THR A 161 -13.45 10.08 -5.66
CA THR A 161 -13.81 10.94 -6.78
C THR A 161 -12.61 11.23 -7.69
N GLY A 162 -11.38 11.11 -7.16
CA GLY A 162 -10.14 11.28 -7.90
C GLY A 162 -9.56 9.99 -8.50
N VAL A 163 -10.23 8.85 -8.35
CA VAL A 163 -9.73 7.55 -8.83
C VAL A 163 -10.52 7.12 -10.06
N ASP A 164 -9.86 7.17 -11.23
CA ASP A 164 -10.42 6.69 -12.51
C ASP A 164 -9.77 5.36 -12.89
N PRO A 165 -10.52 4.24 -12.98
CA PRO A 165 -9.97 2.94 -13.35
C PRO A 165 -9.44 2.88 -14.79
N SER A 166 -9.73 3.87 -15.64
CA SER A 166 -9.21 3.97 -17.00
C SER A 166 -7.87 4.73 -17.09
N VAL A 167 -7.46 5.42 -16.02
CA VAL A 167 -6.24 6.23 -15.97
C VAL A 167 -5.25 5.57 -15.00
N THR A 168 -4.06 5.23 -15.50
CA THR A 168 -3.00 4.63 -14.66
C THR A 168 -1.98 5.66 -14.22
N VAL A 169 -1.54 5.55 -12.96
CA VAL A 169 -0.47 6.38 -12.39
C VAL A 169 0.82 6.17 -13.19
N GLY A 170 1.54 7.26 -13.48
CA GLY A 170 2.81 7.21 -14.23
C GLY A 170 2.67 7.16 -15.75
N TRP A 171 1.45 7.06 -16.30
CA TRP A 171 1.23 7.25 -17.73
C TRP A 171 1.02 8.73 -18.05
N SER A 172 1.93 9.33 -18.81
CA SER A 172 1.64 10.51 -19.63
C SER A 172 1.58 10.07 -21.10
N PRO A 173 0.58 10.51 -21.88
CA PRO A 173 0.55 10.28 -23.32
C PRO A 173 1.75 10.92 -24.04
#